data_AF-A0A933UI55-F1
#
_entry.id   AF-A0A933UI55-F1
#
_cell.length_a   1.000
_cell.length_b   1.000
_cell.length_c   1.000
_cell.angle_alpha   90.00
_cell.angle_beta   90.00
_cell.angle_gamma   90.00
#
_symmetry.space_group_name_H-M   'P 1'
#
loop_
_entity.id
_entity.type
_entity.pdbx_description
1 polymer ?
#
loop_
_entity_poly.entity_id
_entity_poly.type
_entity_poly.pdbx_seq_one_letter_code
_entity_poly.pdbx_strand_id
1 'polypeptide(L)'
;MAITAHQYRIYIKSPIADVWNAIIDPAFTRRYFHGTSFDRPPVQGEAYRTSMAGGAPAIDGTIEVLEPPHRLVMTWHVLYDAAMAAESPGRVEWTLQEAGDGLTQVDLRHGDLAKSPLTWANTRMGWVWILDGLKTVLETGDVLPPPSAPEADAVDDPVGEWHRAQGVECNNSIWDLVGEPASPERDEELLRRAYASAYHWQRAARRTPVNEQRGLYMLAKVHLLVGNPELSLRYAERCMALTRELGLDDFDLAYAHEAVARGLHAVGRMDEAMVEWEAAKHTPIADPEDREIVEADLAEGP
;
A
#
# COMPACT_ATOMS: atom_id res chain seq x y z
N MET A 1 13.99 2.65 1.07
CA MET A 1 12.57 2.93 1.39
C MET A 1 11.77 2.78 0.12
N ALA A 2 10.84 1.83 0.08
CA ALA A 2 9.97 1.64 -1.07
C ALA A 2 9.21 2.94 -1.39
N ILE A 3 9.54 3.47 -2.56
CA ILE A 3 8.91 4.48 -3.40
C ILE A 3 7.46 4.80 -2.99
N THR A 4 7.25 5.80 -2.12
CA THR A 4 5.95 6.48 -1.97
C THR A 4 5.86 7.59 -3.02
N ALA A 5 6.00 7.19 -4.28
CA ALA A 5 5.91 8.08 -5.42
C ALA A 5 5.09 7.42 -6.53
N HIS A 6 4.37 8.25 -7.28
CA HIS A 6 3.75 7.83 -8.53
C HIS A 6 4.64 8.25 -9.68
N GLN A 7 4.86 7.34 -10.63
CA GLN A 7 5.66 7.58 -11.81
C GLN A 7 4.85 7.17 -13.04
N TYR A 8 4.75 8.09 -14.00
CA TYR A 8 4.09 7.87 -15.27
C TYR A 8 5.01 8.26 -16.41
N ARG A 9 4.85 7.58 -17.53
CA ARG A 9 5.42 7.94 -18.82
C ARG A 9 4.36 7.81 -19.88
N ILE A 10 4.17 8.87 -20.67
CA ILE A 10 3.32 8.85 -21.86
C ILE A 10 4.06 9.46 -23.05
N TYR A 11 3.57 9.17 -24.24
CA TYR A 11 4.01 9.80 -25.48
C TYR A 11 2.86 10.58 -26.10
N ILE A 12 3.11 11.83 -26.47
CA ILE A 12 2.12 12.72 -27.07
C ILE A 12 2.60 13.11 -28.46
N LYS A 13 1.76 12.91 -29.48
CA LYS A 13 2.01 13.30 -30.87
C LYS A 13 1.80 14.81 -31.04
N SER A 14 2.69 15.58 -30.41
CA SER A 14 2.76 17.03 -30.46
C SER A 14 4.20 17.48 -30.23
N PRO A 15 4.67 18.57 -30.88
CA PRO A 15 5.97 19.18 -30.60
C PRO A 15 6.15 19.52 -29.12
N ILE A 16 7.38 19.40 -28.60
CA ILE A 16 7.69 19.63 -27.18
C ILE A 16 7.30 21.04 -26.69
N ALA A 17 7.42 22.03 -27.57
CA ALA A 17 7.02 23.41 -27.27
C ALA A 17 5.51 23.53 -26.97
N ASP A 18 4.67 22.81 -27.71
CA ASP A 18 3.22 22.83 -27.51
C ASP A 18 2.82 22.07 -26.23
N VAL A 19 3.48 20.94 -25.96
CA VAL A 19 3.30 20.18 -24.72
C VAL A 19 3.72 21.03 -23.51
N TRP A 20 4.87 21.70 -23.59
CA TRP A 20 5.35 22.60 -22.55
C TRP A 20 4.37 23.75 -22.29
N ASN A 21 3.91 24.42 -23.34
CA ASN A 21 2.92 25.49 -23.21
C ASN A 21 1.63 24.99 -22.57
N ALA A 22 1.15 23.79 -22.93
CA ALA A 22 -0.05 23.20 -22.33
C ALA A 22 0.07 22.94 -20.82
N ILE A 23 1.28 22.75 -20.30
CA ILE A 23 1.55 22.55 -18.87
C ILE A 23 1.60 23.89 -18.11
N ILE A 24 2.16 24.94 -18.73
CA ILE A 24 2.48 26.20 -18.06
C ILE A 24 1.40 27.28 -18.26
N ASP A 25 0.70 27.27 -19.40
CA ASP A 25 -0.32 28.28 -19.73
C ASP A 25 -1.64 27.99 -18.99
N PRO A 26 -2.10 28.90 -18.09
CA PRO A 26 -3.31 28.66 -17.31
C PRO A 26 -4.57 28.41 -18.14
N ALA A 27 -4.71 29.08 -19.29
CA ALA A 27 -5.87 28.93 -20.15
C ALA A 27 -5.92 27.53 -20.78
N PHE A 28 -4.76 27.01 -21.18
CA PHE A 28 -4.65 25.65 -21.69
C PHE A 28 -4.82 24.60 -20.59
N THR A 29 -4.11 24.73 -19.46
CA THR A 29 -4.14 23.75 -18.34
C THR A 29 -5.57 23.47 -17.88
N ARG A 30 -6.41 24.50 -17.82
CA ARG A 30 -7.81 24.41 -17.40
C ARG A 30 -8.63 23.39 -18.22
N ARG A 31 -8.24 23.12 -19.46
CA ARG A 31 -8.97 22.22 -20.38
C ARG A 31 -8.85 20.74 -20.01
N TYR A 32 -7.79 20.34 -19.32
CA TYR A 32 -7.54 18.93 -18.98
C TYR A 32 -7.31 18.67 -17.49
N PHE A 33 -7.02 19.71 -16.70
CA PHE A 33 -6.68 19.58 -15.29
C PHE A 33 -7.91 19.79 -14.38
N HIS A 34 -9.03 19.12 -14.66
CA HIS A 34 -10.28 19.25 -13.88
C HIS A 34 -10.76 20.71 -13.70
N GLY A 35 -10.59 21.57 -14.70
CA GLY A 35 -10.93 22.99 -14.60
C GLY A 35 -10.03 23.80 -13.66
N THR A 36 -8.95 23.21 -13.17
CA THR A 36 -7.93 23.84 -12.32
C THR A 36 -6.81 24.40 -13.18
N SER A 37 -6.25 25.53 -12.79
CA SER A 37 -5.11 26.15 -13.47
C SER A 37 -4.32 27.00 -12.50
N PHE A 38 -3.05 27.31 -12.81
CA PHE A 38 -2.33 28.36 -12.07
C PHE A 38 -3.10 29.68 -12.11
N ASP A 39 -3.07 30.44 -11.02
CA ASP A 39 -3.68 31.77 -10.96
C ASP A 39 -2.96 32.78 -11.87
N ARG A 40 -1.67 32.52 -12.11
CA ARG A 40 -0.75 33.27 -12.97
C ARG A 40 0.31 32.30 -13.49
N PRO A 41 0.95 32.58 -14.64
CA PRO A 41 2.06 31.75 -15.13
C PRO A 41 3.13 31.55 -14.02
N PRO A 42 3.61 30.30 -13.82
CA PRO A 42 4.58 29.99 -12.78
C PRO A 42 5.93 30.69 -13.04
N VAL A 43 6.61 31.06 -11.96
CA VAL A 43 7.93 31.70 -11.96
C VAL A 43 8.85 30.93 -11.04
N GLN A 44 10.06 30.59 -11.51
CA GLN A 44 11.03 29.85 -10.70
C GLN A 44 11.36 30.57 -9.39
N GLY A 45 11.41 29.81 -8.30
CA GLY A 45 11.70 30.28 -6.94
C GLY A 45 10.51 30.93 -6.24
N GLU A 46 9.39 31.16 -6.92
CA GLU A 46 8.23 31.82 -6.34
C GLU A 46 7.14 30.84 -5.87
N ALA A 47 6.35 31.30 -4.90
CA ALA A 47 5.11 30.66 -4.52
C ALA A 47 4.08 30.75 -5.66
N TYR A 48 3.38 29.65 -5.89
CA TYR A 48 2.27 29.56 -6.83
C TYR A 48 0.99 29.15 -6.09
N ARG A 49 -0.14 29.40 -6.74
CA ARG A 49 -1.42 28.83 -6.38
C ARG A 49 -2.17 28.46 -7.65
N THR A 50 -2.95 27.39 -7.57
CA THR A 50 -3.93 27.01 -8.58
C THR A 50 -5.34 27.16 -8.02
N SER A 51 -6.28 27.48 -8.89
CA SER A 51 -7.69 27.62 -8.54
C SER A 51 -8.56 26.84 -9.51
N MET A 52 -9.66 26.28 -8.99
CA MET A 52 -10.72 25.66 -9.77
C MET A 52 -11.48 26.69 -10.62
N ALA A 53 -12.35 26.25 -11.53
CA ALA A 53 -13.14 27.12 -12.41
C ALA A 53 -13.98 28.18 -11.66
N GLY A 54 -14.33 27.94 -10.39
CA GLY A 54 -15.03 28.89 -9.51
C GLY A 54 -14.13 29.81 -8.65
N GLY A 55 -12.81 29.76 -8.83
CA GLY A 55 -11.85 30.57 -8.06
C GLY A 55 -11.52 30.04 -6.66
N ALA A 56 -12.10 28.90 -6.26
CA ALA A 56 -11.74 28.22 -5.03
C ALA A 56 -10.30 27.67 -5.13
N PRO A 57 -9.44 27.86 -4.10
CA PRO A 57 -8.08 27.33 -4.09
C PRO A 57 -8.05 25.81 -4.23
N ALA A 58 -7.14 25.29 -5.06
CA ALA A 58 -6.99 23.86 -5.29
C ALA A 58 -5.66 23.33 -4.74
N ILE A 59 -4.54 23.87 -5.22
CA ILE A 59 -3.18 23.48 -4.82
C ILE A 59 -2.33 24.75 -4.64
N ASP A 60 -1.47 24.77 -3.64
CA ASP A 60 -0.37 25.73 -3.56
C ASP A 60 1.01 25.06 -3.41
N GLY A 61 2.05 25.88 -3.49
CA GLY A 61 3.42 25.44 -3.33
C GLY A 61 4.42 26.46 -3.86
N THR A 62 5.62 25.99 -4.14
CA THR A 62 6.73 26.77 -4.69
C THR A 62 7.24 26.10 -5.97
N ILE A 63 7.53 26.90 -7.00
CA ILE A 63 8.17 26.42 -8.22
C ILE A 63 9.67 26.30 -7.94
N GLU A 64 10.20 25.10 -7.81
CA GLU A 64 11.61 24.87 -7.50
C GLU A 64 12.50 25.00 -8.76
N VAL A 65 12.03 24.46 -9.88
CA VAL A 65 12.75 24.44 -11.17
C VAL A 65 11.77 24.77 -12.28
N LEU A 66 12.16 25.66 -13.19
CA LEU A 66 11.42 25.96 -14.42
C LEU A 66 12.42 26.15 -15.57
N GLU A 67 12.65 25.09 -16.34
CA GLU A 67 13.63 25.04 -17.44
C GLU A 67 12.90 24.72 -18.75
N PRO A 68 12.34 25.72 -19.45
CA PRO A 68 11.63 25.50 -20.72
C PRO A 68 12.52 24.93 -21.82
N PRO A 69 12.02 24.03 -22.68
CA PRO A 69 10.74 23.30 -22.59
C PRO A 69 10.89 21.93 -21.91
N HIS A 70 11.90 21.71 -21.06
CA HIS A 70 12.34 20.38 -20.66
C HIS A 70 11.92 19.95 -19.25
N ARG A 71 11.84 20.87 -18.28
CA ARG A 71 11.70 20.45 -16.87
C ARG A 71 10.98 21.46 -16.00
N LEU A 72 9.95 21.00 -15.30
CA LEU A 72 9.23 21.75 -14.26
C LEU A 72 9.24 20.93 -12.98
N VAL A 73 9.64 21.55 -11.87
CA VAL A 73 9.55 20.95 -10.54
C VAL A 73 8.82 21.92 -9.61
N MET A 74 7.84 21.42 -8.89
CA MET A 74 7.08 22.19 -7.92
C MET A 74 6.75 21.36 -6.67
N THR A 75 6.70 22.01 -5.51
CA THR A 75 6.03 21.41 -4.35
C THR A 75 4.53 21.41 -4.58
N TRP A 76 3.81 20.51 -3.90
CA TRP A 76 2.40 20.26 -4.13
C TRP A 76 1.68 20.06 -2.81
N HIS A 77 0.83 21.01 -2.44
CA HIS A 77 0.01 20.96 -1.23
C HIS A 77 -1.46 21.19 -1.59
N VAL A 78 -2.33 20.26 -1.17
CA VAL A 78 -3.75 20.28 -1.54
C VAL A 78 -4.54 21.17 -0.57
N LEU A 79 -5.44 22.00 -1.10
CA LEU A 79 -6.23 22.97 -0.33
C LEU A 79 -7.75 22.71 -0.35
N TYR A 80 -8.24 21.89 -1.27
CA TYR A 80 -9.68 21.68 -1.47
C TYR A 80 -10.32 20.66 -0.52
N ASP A 81 -9.52 19.89 0.21
CA ASP A 81 -9.96 18.92 1.20
C ASP A 81 -9.22 19.14 2.52
N ALA A 82 -9.95 19.25 3.63
CA ALA A 82 -9.37 19.61 4.93
C ALA A 82 -8.43 18.54 5.50
N ALA A 83 -8.68 17.26 5.23
CA ALA A 83 -7.84 16.17 5.72
C ALA A 83 -6.53 16.11 4.92
N MET A 84 -6.61 16.25 3.58
CA MET A 84 -5.41 16.32 2.74
C MET A 84 -4.62 17.61 2.96
N ALA A 85 -5.28 18.73 3.26
CA ALA A 85 -4.61 20.00 3.59
C ALA A 85 -3.78 19.93 4.88
N ALA A 86 -4.06 18.97 5.77
CA ALA A 86 -3.25 18.73 6.96
C ALA A 86 -1.98 17.90 6.66
N GLU A 87 -1.87 17.30 5.47
CA GLU A 87 -0.72 16.48 5.08
C GLU A 87 0.49 17.32 4.64
N SER A 88 1.67 16.72 4.70
CA SER A 88 2.89 17.40 4.22
C SER A 88 2.85 17.60 2.70
N PRO A 89 3.39 18.71 2.16
CA PRO A 89 3.49 18.89 0.72
C PRO A 89 4.32 17.78 0.07
N GLY A 90 3.83 17.27 -1.06
CA GLY A 90 4.61 16.40 -1.93
C GLY A 90 5.42 17.23 -2.95
N ARG A 91 6.03 16.53 -3.91
CA ARG A 91 6.84 17.14 -4.97
C ARG A 91 6.47 16.57 -6.33
N VAL A 92 6.15 17.41 -7.30
CA VAL A 92 5.77 17.03 -8.67
C VAL A 92 6.85 17.48 -9.63
N GLU A 93 7.34 16.56 -10.44
CA GLU A 93 8.36 16.79 -11.45
C GLU A 93 7.86 16.32 -12.81
N TRP A 94 7.81 17.25 -13.76
CA TRP A 94 7.57 17.03 -15.18
C TRP A 94 8.91 17.07 -15.91
N THR A 95 9.19 16.05 -16.73
CA THR A 95 10.35 16.04 -17.64
C THR A 95 9.86 15.74 -19.05
N LEU A 96 10.23 16.60 -20.00
CA LEU A 96 9.85 16.50 -21.40
C LEU A 96 11.08 16.30 -22.29
N GLN A 97 10.96 15.39 -23.25
CA GLN A 97 12.01 15.09 -24.22
C GLN A 97 11.40 14.89 -25.60
N GLU A 98 12.07 15.37 -26.64
CA GLU A 98 11.71 15.03 -28.01
C GLU A 98 11.97 13.54 -28.24
N ALA A 99 11.01 12.85 -28.85
CA ALA A 99 11.07 11.42 -29.17
C ALA A 99 11.06 11.16 -30.69
N GLY A 100 11.34 12.19 -31.50
CA GLY A 100 11.35 12.14 -32.97
C GLY A 100 9.97 12.36 -33.61
N ASP A 101 9.91 12.71 -34.89
CA ASP A 101 8.67 12.80 -35.70
C ASP A 101 7.52 13.63 -35.09
N GLY A 102 7.84 14.73 -34.40
CA GLY A 102 6.85 15.55 -33.71
C GLY A 102 6.19 14.86 -32.51
N LEU A 103 6.85 13.83 -31.96
CA LEU A 103 6.46 13.11 -30.74
C LEU A 103 7.26 13.65 -29.55
N THR A 104 6.58 13.81 -28.42
CA THR A 104 7.19 14.21 -27.15
C THR A 104 6.97 13.11 -26.11
N GLN A 105 8.04 12.69 -25.43
CA GLN A 105 7.97 11.88 -24.23
C GLN A 105 7.71 12.80 -23.03
N VAL A 106 6.71 12.45 -22.22
CA VAL A 106 6.36 13.13 -20.97
C VAL A 106 6.57 12.15 -19.83
N ASP A 107 7.49 12.46 -18.93
CA ASP A 107 7.66 11.78 -17.66
C ASP A 107 7.09 12.65 -16.54
N LEU A 108 6.19 12.06 -15.73
CA LEU A 108 5.66 12.69 -14.54
C LEU A 108 6.00 11.86 -13.31
N ARG A 109 6.60 12.51 -12.31
CA ARG A 109 6.88 11.94 -11.00
C ARG A 109 6.20 12.77 -9.92
N HIS A 110 5.36 12.16 -9.12
CA HIS A 110 4.86 12.75 -7.87
C HIS A 110 5.45 12.00 -6.67
N GLY A 111 6.44 12.60 -6.01
CA GLY A 111 7.14 12.03 -4.85
C GLY A 111 6.88 12.76 -3.54
N ASP A 112 7.64 12.38 -2.52
CA ASP A 112 7.59 12.90 -1.14
C ASP A 112 6.25 12.67 -0.42
N LEU A 113 5.53 11.61 -0.79
CA LEU A 113 4.20 11.30 -0.27
C LEU A 113 4.21 10.36 0.95
N ALA A 114 5.37 10.05 1.52
CA ALA A 114 5.47 9.11 2.64
C ALA A 114 4.68 9.53 3.89
N LYS A 115 4.46 10.85 4.05
CA LYS A 115 3.71 11.44 5.16
C LYS A 115 2.34 11.98 4.72
N SER A 116 1.89 11.60 3.54
CA SER A 116 0.69 12.14 2.89
C SER A 116 -0.14 11.02 2.24
N PRO A 117 -0.61 10.03 3.02
CA PRO A 117 -1.28 8.84 2.49
C PRO A 117 -2.59 9.14 1.75
N LEU A 118 -3.34 10.17 2.14
CA LEU A 118 -4.58 10.58 1.45
C LEU A 118 -4.25 11.17 0.08
N THR A 119 -3.27 12.09 0.03
CA THR A 119 -2.77 12.67 -1.22
C THR A 119 -2.18 11.59 -2.12
N TRP A 120 -1.44 10.63 -1.54
CA TRP A 120 -0.91 9.49 -2.28
C TRP A 120 -2.04 8.68 -2.93
N ALA A 121 -3.09 8.33 -2.17
CA ALA A 121 -4.20 7.54 -2.70
C ALA A 121 -4.95 8.28 -3.83
N ASN A 122 -5.28 9.56 -3.61
CA ASN A 122 -6.09 10.36 -4.54
C ASN A 122 -5.34 10.70 -5.83
N THR A 123 -4.07 11.09 -5.74
CA THR A 123 -3.30 11.53 -6.92
C THR A 123 -2.94 10.38 -7.85
N ARG A 124 -2.96 9.13 -7.39
CA ARG A 124 -2.65 7.94 -8.20
C ARG A 124 -3.52 7.82 -9.45
N MET A 125 -4.84 7.89 -9.30
CA MET A 125 -5.76 7.81 -10.45
C MET A 125 -6.00 9.19 -11.06
N GLY A 126 -5.92 10.25 -10.26
CA GLY A 126 -6.03 11.63 -10.75
C GLY A 126 -4.98 11.96 -11.83
N TRP A 127 -3.72 11.53 -11.65
CA TRP A 127 -2.68 11.75 -12.65
C TRP A 127 -2.94 11.03 -13.97
N VAL A 128 -3.54 9.84 -13.95
CA VAL A 128 -3.93 9.12 -15.18
C VAL A 128 -4.91 9.97 -15.97
N TRP A 129 -5.97 10.47 -15.32
CA TRP A 129 -6.97 11.31 -15.96
C TRP A 129 -6.38 12.61 -16.54
N ILE A 130 -5.51 13.28 -15.77
CA ILE A 130 -4.84 14.52 -16.19
C ILE A 130 -3.95 14.27 -17.43
N LEU A 131 -3.15 13.19 -17.41
CA LEU A 131 -2.24 12.86 -18.51
C LEU A 131 -3.00 12.45 -19.78
N ASP A 132 -4.06 11.67 -19.65
CA ASP A 132 -4.94 11.29 -20.76
C ASP A 132 -5.68 12.51 -21.33
N GLY A 133 -6.10 13.43 -20.46
CA GLY A 133 -6.69 14.71 -20.84
C GLY A 133 -5.73 15.60 -21.63
N LEU A 134 -4.50 15.77 -21.13
CA LEU A 134 -3.45 16.54 -21.81
C LEU A 134 -3.18 15.97 -23.21
N LYS A 135 -3.00 14.64 -23.30
CA LYS A 135 -2.77 13.94 -24.56
C LYS A 135 -3.94 14.13 -25.52
N THR A 136 -5.17 13.91 -25.06
CA THR A 136 -6.39 14.02 -25.89
C THR A 136 -6.53 15.42 -26.47
N VAL A 137 -6.36 16.46 -25.64
CA VAL A 137 -6.48 17.86 -26.08
C VAL A 137 -5.41 18.21 -27.12
N LEU A 138 -4.17 17.76 -26.94
CA LEU A 138 -3.09 18.05 -27.88
C LEU A 138 -3.20 17.27 -29.18
N GLU A 139 -3.67 16.03 -29.15
CA GLU A 139 -3.72 15.16 -30.35
C GLU A 139 -4.99 15.35 -31.17
N THR A 140 -6.10 15.74 -30.54
CA THR A 140 -7.42 15.83 -31.20
C THR A 140 -7.97 17.26 -31.25
N GLY A 141 -7.53 18.15 -30.37
CA GLY A 141 -8.12 19.47 -30.17
C GLY A 141 -9.34 19.49 -29.24
N ASP A 142 -9.94 18.33 -28.95
CA ASP A 142 -11.12 18.18 -28.08
C ASP A 142 -10.75 17.78 -26.65
N VAL A 143 -11.62 18.08 -25.69
CA VAL A 143 -11.42 17.67 -24.28
C VAL A 143 -11.76 16.18 -24.10
N LEU A 144 -11.07 15.52 -23.16
CA LEU A 144 -11.37 14.14 -22.80
C LEU A 144 -12.83 14.04 -22.31
N PRO A 145 -13.68 13.19 -22.93
CA PRO A 145 -15.06 13.05 -22.53
C PRO A 145 -15.16 12.42 -21.12
N PRO A 146 -16.21 12.76 -20.35
CA PRO A 146 -16.43 12.16 -19.05
C PRO A 146 -16.68 10.64 -19.17
N PRO A 147 -16.34 9.85 -18.14
CA PRO A 147 -16.57 8.42 -18.16
C PRO A 147 -18.08 8.12 -18.15
N SER A 148 -18.50 7.13 -18.93
CA SER A 148 -19.91 6.73 -19.03
C SER A 148 -20.38 5.80 -17.90
N ALA A 149 -19.44 5.35 -17.06
CA ALA A 149 -19.69 4.51 -15.88
C ALA A 149 -19.11 5.19 -14.64
N PRO A 150 -19.65 4.95 -13.43
CA PRO A 150 -19.08 5.49 -12.21
C PRO A 150 -17.61 5.08 -12.08
N GLU A 151 -16.75 6.02 -11.67
CA GLU A 151 -15.37 5.73 -11.30
C GLU A 151 -15.37 4.65 -10.21
N ALA A 152 -14.48 3.66 -10.33
CA ALA A 152 -14.33 2.62 -9.32
C ALA A 152 -14.15 3.27 -7.95
N ASP A 153 -14.92 2.80 -6.96
CA ASP A 153 -15.16 3.43 -5.67
C ASP A 153 -13.93 4.14 -5.10
N ALA A 154 -14.11 5.41 -4.73
CA ALA A 154 -13.12 6.14 -3.94
C ALA A 154 -12.70 5.26 -2.75
N VAL A 155 -11.40 5.23 -2.45
CA VAL A 155 -10.91 4.44 -1.31
C VAL A 155 -11.48 5.04 -0.02
N ASP A 156 -12.52 4.42 0.53
CA ASP A 156 -13.23 4.92 1.72
C ASP A 156 -12.36 4.96 2.99
N ASP A 157 -11.30 4.15 3.05
CA ASP A 157 -10.36 4.09 4.18
C ASP A 157 -8.89 3.97 3.71
N PRO A 158 -8.27 5.05 3.21
CA PRO A 158 -6.90 4.99 2.67
C PRO A 158 -5.86 4.64 3.74
N VAL A 159 -6.10 5.04 5.00
CA VAL A 159 -5.22 4.70 6.12
C VAL A 159 -5.29 3.21 6.43
N GLY A 160 -6.49 2.64 6.49
CA GLY A 160 -6.70 1.21 6.64
C GLY A 160 -6.15 0.41 5.46
N GLU A 161 -6.27 0.89 4.22
CA GLU A 161 -5.64 0.25 3.06
C GLU A 161 -4.12 0.22 3.17
N TRP A 162 -3.53 1.33 3.61
CA TRP A 162 -2.09 1.38 3.85
C TRP A 162 -1.68 0.36 4.93
N HIS A 163 -2.39 0.32 6.06
CA HIS A 163 -2.16 -0.68 7.10
C HIS A 163 -2.33 -2.11 6.58
N ARG A 164 -3.32 -2.36 5.72
CA ARG A 164 -3.52 -3.67 5.10
C ARG A 164 -2.33 -4.08 4.25
N ALA A 165 -1.84 -3.19 3.39
CA ALA A 165 -0.68 -3.45 2.56
C ALA A 165 0.58 -3.76 3.40
N GLN A 166 0.83 -2.98 4.46
CA GLN A 166 1.94 -3.25 5.37
C GLN A 166 1.77 -4.57 6.13
N GLY A 167 0.55 -4.90 6.58
CA GLY A 167 0.26 -6.16 7.29
C GLY A 167 0.53 -7.40 6.43
N VAL A 168 0.17 -7.33 5.14
CA VAL A 168 0.46 -8.39 4.15
C VAL A 168 1.96 -8.54 3.91
N GLU A 169 2.67 -7.44 3.66
CA GLU A 169 4.12 -7.45 3.43
C GLU A 169 4.88 -8.03 4.64
N CYS A 170 4.57 -7.53 5.85
CA CYS A 170 5.21 -8.03 7.07
C CYS A 170 4.88 -9.50 7.34
N ASN A 171 3.65 -9.96 7.05
CA ASN A 171 3.30 -11.38 7.25
C ASN A 171 4.03 -12.27 6.25
N ASN A 172 4.01 -11.92 4.96
CA ASN A 172 4.56 -12.75 3.90
C ASN A 172 6.08 -12.87 4.00
N SER A 173 6.76 -11.77 4.34
CA SER A 173 8.21 -11.76 4.51
C SER A 173 8.70 -12.60 5.70
N ILE A 174 7.85 -13.02 6.64
CA ILE A 174 8.27 -13.95 7.71
C ILE A 174 8.75 -15.27 7.10
N TRP A 175 8.05 -15.76 6.08
CA TRP A 175 8.33 -17.05 5.46
C TRP A 175 9.68 -17.12 4.75
N ASP A 176 10.23 -15.99 4.30
CA ASP A 176 11.58 -15.92 3.73
C ASP A 176 12.65 -16.35 4.75
N LEU A 177 12.38 -16.19 6.04
CA LEU A 177 13.30 -16.50 7.14
C LEU A 177 12.96 -17.82 7.85
N VAL A 178 11.81 -18.41 7.54
CA VAL A 178 11.42 -19.72 8.07
C VAL A 178 12.23 -20.78 7.32
N GLY A 179 13.03 -21.56 8.05
CA GLY A 179 13.95 -22.55 7.48
C GLY A 179 15.40 -22.07 7.34
N GLU A 180 15.66 -20.77 7.46
CA GLU A 180 17.02 -20.28 7.61
C GLU A 180 17.62 -20.71 8.96
N PRO A 181 18.95 -20.94 9.05
CA PRO A 181 19.63 -21.24 10.30
C PRO A 181 19.40 -20.15 11.35
N ALA A 182 19.20 -20.56 12.61
CA ALA A 182 19.02 -19.62 13.71
C ALA A 182 20.26 -18.73 13.89
N SER A 183 20.03 -17.42 14.02
CA SER A 183 21.04 -16.41 14.37
C SER A 183 20.36 -15.24 15.09
N PRO A 184 21.09 -14.48 15.92
CA PRO A 184 20.51 -13.32 16.61
C PRO A 184 19.87 -12.31 15.65
N GLU A 185 20.47 -12.08 14.48
CA GLU A 185 19.95 -11.14 13.48
C GLU A 185 18.66 -11.64 12.83
N ARG A 186 18.62 -12.92 12.46
CA ARG A 186 17.43 -13.55 11.86
C ARG A 186 16.28 -13.62 12.86
N ASP A 187 16.58 -13.96 14.11
CA ASP A 187 15.57 -14.08 15.17
C ASP A 187 14.99 -12.72 15.56
N GLU A 188 15.81 -11.67 15.62
CA GLU A 188 15.33 -10.31 15.83
C GLU A 188 14.43 -9.84 14.67
N GLU A 189 14.80 -10.17 13.43
CA GLU A 189 14.02 -9.80 12.25
C GLU A 189 12.67 -10.53 12.19
N LEU A 190 12.62 -11.82 12.54
CA LEU A 190 11.37 -12.56 12.68
C LEU A 190 10.42 -11.90 13.70
N LEU A 191 10.93 -11.55 14.88
CA LEU A 191 10.14 -10.91 15.92
C LEU A 191 9.60 -9.55 15.45
N ARG A 192 10.44 -8.73 14.80
CA ARG A 192 10.03 -7.42 14.25
C ARG A 192 8.92 -7.57 13.22
N ARG A 193 9.06 -8.51 12.27
CA ARG A 193 8.05 -8.76 11.22
C ARG A 193 6.73 -9.25 11.80
N ALA A 194 6.75 -10.19 12.74
CA ALA A 194 5.55 -10.72 13.37
C ALA A 194 4.79 -9.65 14.17
N TYR A 195 5.49 -8.88 15.03
CA TYR A 195 4.85 -7.81 15.79
C TYR A 195 4.37 -6.66 14.90
N ALA A 196 5.13 -6.29 13.86
CA ALA A 196 4.68 -5.28 12.90
C ALA A 196 3.43 -5.75 12.15
N SER A 197 3.40 -7.01 11.68
CA SER A 197 2.23 -7.58 11.01
C SER A 197 0.98 -7.51 11.91
N ALA A 198 1.09 -7.97 13.16
CA ALA A 198 -0.02 -7.90 14.12
C ALA A 198 -0.49 -6.45 14.36
N TYR A 199 0.44 -5.51 14.55
CA TYR A 199 0.13 -4.09 14.72
C TYR A 199 -0.65 -3.50 13.53
N HIS A 200 -0.25 -3.85 12.31
CA HIS A 200 -0.87 -3.36 11.08
C HIS A 200 -2.25 -3.99 10.86
N TRP A 201 -2.40 -5.29 11.08
CA TRP A 201 -3.69 -5.97 10.91
C TRP A 201 -4.79 -5.44 11.85
N GLN A 202 -4.43 -5.00 13.07
CA GLN A 202 -5.37 -4.34 13.99
C GLN A 202 -5.95 -3.02 13.47
N ARG A 203 -5.31 -2.40 12.47
CA ARG A 203 -5.70 -1.11 11.88
C ARG A 203 -6.08 -1.22 10.41
N ALA A 204 -5.96 -2.40 9.81
CA ALA A 204 -6.21 -2.62 8.41
C ALA A 204 -7.69 -2.40 8.05
N ALA A 205 -7.91 -1.90 6.83
CA ALA A 205 -9.21 -1.84 6.19
C ALA A 205 -9.71 -3.27 5.91
N ARG A 206 -11.02 -3.46 6.01
CA ARG A 206 -11.70 -4.75 5.83
C ARG A 206 -11.12 -5.87 6.70
N ARG A 207 -10.55 -5.55 7.87
CA ARG A 207 -10.14 -6.56 8.83
C ARG A 207 -11.36 -7.22 9.45
N THR A 208 -11.21 -8.49 9.79
CA THR A 208 -12.20 -9.27 10.54
C THR A 208 -11.51 -9.87 11.77
N PRO A 209 -12.27 -10.37 12.76
CA PRO A 209 -11.68 -10.97 13.95
C PRO A 209 -10.69 -12.11 13.67
N VAL A 210 -10.84 -12.84 12.55
CA VAL A 210 -9.88 -13.90 12.14
C VAL A 210 -8.46 -13.37 11.92
N ASN A 211 -8.30 -12.10 11.54
CA ASN A 211 -6.98 -11.51 11.33
C ASN A 211 -6.18 -11.41 12.64
N GLU A 212 -6.84 -11.15 13.77
CA GLU A 212 -6.16 -11.17 15.09
C GLU A 212 -5.79 -12.60 15.49
N GLN A 213 -6.68 -13.59 15.24
CA GLN A 213 -6.39 -15.00 15.52
C GLN A 213 -5.14 -15.46 14.75
N ARG A 214 -5.07 -15.18 13.45
CA ARG A 214 -3.93 -15.54 12.60
C ARG A 214 -2.66 -14.79 12.99
N GLY A 215 -2.79 -13.55 13.47
CA GLY A 215 -1.68 -12.79 14.05
C GLY A 215 -1.14 -13.45 15.33
N LEU A 216 -2.01 -13.95 16.21
CA LEU A 216 -1.62 -14.68 17.42
C LEU A 216 -0.94 -16.01 17.09
N TYR A 217 -1.44 -16.75 16.09
CA TYR A 217 -0.79 -17.94 15.55
C TYR A 217 0.65 -17.62 15.12
N MET A 218 0.82 -16.58 14.31
CA MET A 218 2.15 -16.20 13.81
C MET A 218 3.11 -15.79 14.93
N LEU A 219 2.61 -15.05 15.94
CA LEU A 219 3.40 -14.72 17.13
C LEU A 219 3.81 -15.98 17.90
N ALA A 220 2.92 -16.96 18.07
CA ALA A 220 3.24 -18.22 18.72
C ALA A 220 4.34 -18.99 17.97
N LYS A 221 4.22 -19.09 16.64
CA LYS A 221 5.21 -19.76 15.78
C LYS A 221 6.57 -19.07 15.83
N VAL A 222 6.61 -17.75 15.70
CA VAL A 222 7.87 -16.99 15.75
C VAL A 222 8.54 -17.10 17.12
N HIS A 223 7.79 -16.99 18.23
CA HIS A 223 8.37 -17.18 19.56
C HIS A 223 8.95 -18.58 19.75
N LEU A 224 8.35 -19.61 19.16
CA LEU A 224 8.92 -20.95 19.19
C LEU A 224 10.23 -21.03 18.41
N LEU A 225 10.26 -20.48 17.19
CA LEU A 225 11.43 -20.48 16.30
C LEU A 225 12.65 -19.74 16.87
N VAL A 226 12.43 -18.72 17.70
CA VAL A 226 13.51 -17.95 18.35
C VAL A 226 13.85 -18.46 19.76
N GLY A 227 13.27 -19.59 20.18
CA GLY A 227 13.60 -20.25 21.44
C GLY A 227 12.94 -19.67 22.70
N ASN A 228 11.75 -19.06 22.59
CA ASN A 228 10.96 -18.53 23.71
C ASN A 228 9.67 -19.36 23.94
N PRO A 229 9.77 -20.58 24.50
CA PRO A 229 8.66 -21.53 24.54
C PRO A 229 7.48 -21.06 25.42
N GLU A 230 7.73 -20.35 26.53
CA GLU A 230 6.65 -19.85 27.39
C GLU A 230 5.82 -18.75 26.71
N LEU A 231 6.47 -17.87 25.95
CA LEU A 231 5.77 -16.85 25.17
C LEU A 231 5.04 -17.47 23.99
N SER A 232 5.65 -18.47 23.34
CA SER A 232 4.99 -19.23 22.28
C SER A 232 3.67 -19.84 22.79
N LEU A 233 3.73 -20.60 23.89
CA LEU A 233 2.55 -21.21 24.48
C LEU A 233 1.49 -20.18 24.87
N ARG A 234 1.90 -19.05 25.48
CA ARG A 234 0.96 -17.99 25.84
C ARG A 234 0.20 -17.42 24.63
N TYR A 235 0.89 -17.19 23.51
CA TYR A 235 0.23 -16.73 22.28
C TYR A 235 -0.63 -17.82 21.64
N ALA A 236 -0.18 -19.08 21.67
CA ALA A 236 -0.95 -20.21 21.18
C ALA A 236 -2.26 -20.41 21.97
N GLU A 237 -2.22 -20.33 23.30
CA GLU A 237 -3.43 -20.42 24.15
C GLU A 237 -4.41 -19.28 23.87
N ARG A 238 -3.91 -18.05 23.63
CA ARG A 238 -4.75 -16.92 23.21
C ARG A 238 -5.34 -17.12 21.82
N CYS A 239 -4.55 -17.66 20.88
CA CYS A 239 -5.00 -18.02 19.54
C CYS A 239 -6.15 -19.04 19.62
N MET A 240 -5.96 -20.12 20.37
CA MET A 240 -6.98 -21.15 20.61
C MET A 240 -8.23 -20.59 21.28
N ALA A 241 -8.08 -19.74 22.30
CA ALA A 241 -9.21 -19.09 22.97
C ALA A 241 -10.06 -18.27 21.98
N LEU A 242 -9.41 -17.46 21.14
CA LEU A 242 -10.09 -16.65 20.13
C LEU A 242 -10.71 -17.50 19.02
N THR A 243 -10.04 -18.60 18.62
CA THR A 243 -10.56 -19.58 17.66
C THR A 243 -11.89 -20.16 18.14
N ARG A 244 -11.96 -20.57 19.41
CA ARG A 244 -13.18 -21.08 20.04
C ARG A 244 -14.26 -20.02 20.21
N GLU A 245 -13.88 -18.80 20.62
CA GLU A 245 -14.81 -17.68 20.80
C GLU A 245 -15.53 -17.32 19.49
N LEU A 246 -14.78 -17.29 18.39
CA LEU A 246 -15.29 -16.93 17.07
C LEU A 246 -15.95 -18.11 16.34
N GLY A 247 -15.86 -19.33 16.87
CA GLY A 247 -16.35 -20.55 16.23
C GLY A 247 -15.64 -20.84 14.91
N LEU A 248 -14.34 -20.54 14.82
CA LEU A 248 -13.54 -20.87 13.64
C LEU A 248 -13.30 -22.38 13.60
N ASP A 249 -13.40 -22.94 12.39
CA ASP A 249 -13.21 -24.34 12.07
C ASP A 249 -12.12 -24.51 11.00
N ASP A 250 -12.02 -25.71 10.42
CA ASP A 250 -11.15 -26.00 9.29
C ASP A 250 -9.67 -25.64 9.60
N PHE A 251 -8.97 -25.01 8.66
CA PHE A 251 -7.57 -24.61 8.74
C PHE A 251 -7.23 -23.82 10.00
N ASP A 252 -8.06 -22.83 10.37
CA ASP A 252 -7.79 -21.97 11.52
C ASP A 252 -7.83 -22.76 12.85
N LEU A 253 -8.70 -23.77 12.94
CA LEU A 253 -8.79 -24.65 14.10
C LEU A 253 -7.63 -25.66 14.16
N ALA A 254 -7.27 -26.26 13.02
CA ALA A 254 -6.15 -27.21 12.94
C ALA A 254 -4.84 -26.56 13.40
N TYR A 255 -4.54 -25.36 12.90
CA TYR A 255 -3.32 -24.64 13.26
C TYR A 255 -3.36 -24.00 14.66
N ALA A 256 -4.53 -23.72 15.22
CA ALA A 256 -4.64 -23.36 16.63
C ALA A 256 -4.24 -24.53 17.54
N HIS A 257 -4.70 -25.76 17.22
CA HIS A 257 -4.30 -26.98 17.93
C HIS A 257 -2.80 -27.25 17.76
N GLU A 258 -2.28 -27.13 16.54
CA GLU A 258 -0.85 -27.26 16.22
C GLU A 258 0.02 -26.32 17.07
N ALA A 259 -0.29 -25.03 17.10
CA ALA A 259 0.46 -24.04 17.87
C ALA A 259 0.47 -24.35 19.37
N VAL A 260 -0.67 -24.79 19.93
CA VAL A 260 -0.76 -25.16 21.35
C VAL A 260 0.06 -26.43 21.61
N ALA A 261 -0.06 -27.44 20.76
CA ALA A 261 0.70 -28.68 20.87
C ALA A 261 2.21 -28.44 20.88
N ARG A 262 2.74 -27.66 19.92
CA ARG A 262 4.16 -27.32 19.88
C ARG A 262 4.61 -26.49 21.07
N GLY A 263 3.81 -25.51 21.49
CA GLY A 263 4.08 -24.70 22.67
C GLY A 263 4.16 -25.56 23.95
N LEU A 264 3.22 -26.49 24.15
CA LEU A 264 3.19 -27.43 25.26
C LEU A 264 4.39 -28.37 25.25
N HIS A 265 4.73 -28.92 24.08
CA HIS A 265 5.88 -29.80 23.90
C HIS A 265 7.17 -29.07 24.28
N ALA A 266 7.34 -27.83 23.82
CA ALA A 266 8.54 -27.03 24.07
C ALA A 266 8.73 -26.64 25.56
N VAL A 267 7.64 -26.53 26.34
CA VAL A 267 7.71 -26.33 27.81
C VAL A 267 7.73 -27.65 28.60
N GLY A 268 7.79 -28.81 27.92
CA GLY A 268 7.91 -30.12 28.53
C GLY A 268 6.58 -30.78 28.96
N ARG A 269 5.42 -30.25 28.56
CA ARG A 269 4.08 -30.78 28.87
C ARG A 269 3.63 -31.80 27.82
N MET A 270 4.37 -32.91 27.72
CA MET A 270 4.28 -33.85 26.59
C MET A 270 2.91 -34.51 26.41
N ASP A 271 2.28 -34.94 27.51
CA ASP A 271 0.97 -35.63 27.42
C ASP A 271 -0.12 -34.68 26.88
N GLU A 272 -0.12 -33.43 27.33
CA GLU A 272 -1.06 -32.41 26.86
C GLU A 272 -0.76 -31.99 25.42
N ALA A 273 0.52 -31.89 25.06
CA ALA A 273 0.95 -31.61 23.69
C ALA A 273 0.41 -32.66 22.71
N MET A 274 0.50 -33.94 23.06
CA MET A 274 0.02 -35.02 22.19
C MET A 274 -1.51 -35.02 22.04
N VAL A 275 -2.27 -34.63 23.07
CA VAL A 275 -3.73 -34.47 22.96
C VAL A 275 -4.08 -33.40 21.93
N GLU A 276 -3.44 -32.24 22.02
CA GLU A 276 -3.66 -31.13 21.09
C GLU A 276 -3.14 -31.47 19.68
N TRP A 277 -2.04 -32.20 19.57
CA TRP A 277 -1.49 -32.66 18.28
C TRP A 277 -2.44 -33.60 17.55
N GLU A 278 -3.01 -34.57 18.26
CA GLU A 278 -4.02 -35.46 17.69
C GLU A 278 -5.30 -34.71 17.32
N ALA A 279 -5.70 -33.70 18.10
CA ALA A 279 -6.82 -32.83 17.74
C ALA A 279 -6.55 -32.04 16.45
N ALA A 280 -5.33 -31.53 16.24
CA ALA A 280 -4.92 -30.87 14.99
C ALA A 280 -5.11 -31.80 13.79
N LYS A 281 -4.60 -33.04 13.87
CA LYS A 281 -4.70 -34.04 12.80
C LYS A 281 -6.12 -34.47 12.46
N HIS A 282 -7.01 -34.50 13.45
CA HIS A 282 -8.40 -34.91 13.27
C HIS A 282 -9.35 -33.75 12.93
N THR A 283 -8.83 -32.52 12.81
CA THR A 283 -9.65 -31.38 12.41
C THR A 283 -10.09 -31.57 10.95
N PRO A 284 -11.39 -31.53 10.64
CA PRO A 284 -11.87 -31.67 9.26
C PRO A 284 -11.45 -30.47 8.42
N ILE A 285 -10.76 -30.72 7.31
CA ILE A 285 -10.36 -29.70 6.32
C ILE A 285 -11.20 -29.88 5.06
N ALA A 286 -11.94 -28.85 4.65
CA ALA A 286 -12.88 -28.95 3.54
C ALA A 286 -12.17 -28.97 2.18
N ASP A 287 -11.12 -28.16 2.03
CA ASP A 287 -10.37 -28.06 0.79
C ASP A 287 -9.26 -29.14 0.69
N PRO A 288 -9.18 -29.90 -0.42
CA PRO A 288 -8.16 -30.94 -0.56
C PRO A 288 -6.72 -30.44 -0.59
N GLU A 289 -6.45 -29.25 -1.15
CA GLU A 289 -5.09 -28.69 -1.24
C GLU A 289 -4.65 -28.23 0.15
N ASP A 290 -5.52 -27.54 0.90
CA ASP A 290 -5.26 -27.16 2.28
C ASP A 290 -5.01 -28.38 3.19
N ARG A 291 -5.73 -29.49 2.94
CA ARG A 291 -5.52 -30.73 3.70
C ARG A 291 -4.13 -31.32 3.47
N GLU A 292 -3.65 -31.32 2.23
CA GLU A 292 -2.30 -31.81 1.92
C GLU A 292 -1.22 -30.97 2.64
N ILE A 293 -1.43 -29.65 2.75
CA ILE A 293 -0.53 -28.75 3.50
C ILE A 293 -0.54 -29.10 4.99
N VAL A 294 -1.72 -29.23 5.61
CA VAL A 294 -1.85 -29.58 7.04
C VAL A 294 -1.22 -30.94 7.32
N GLU A 295 -1.46 -31.95 6.48
CA GLU A 295 -0.89 -33.28 6.64
C GLU A 295 0.64 -33.27 6.55
N ALA A 296 1.20 -32.48 5.63
CA ALA A 296 2.65 -32.33 5.49
C ALA A 296 3.27 -31.64 6.72
N ASP A 297 2.69 -30.54 7.19
CA ASP A 297 3.18 -29.78 8.35
C ASP A 297 3.09 -30.58 9.67
N LEU A 298 2.09 -31.47 9.79
CA LEU A 298 1.88 -32.33 10.96
C LEU A 298 2.63 -33.68 10.88
N ALA A 299 3.46 -33.90 9.87
CA ALA A 299 4.23 -35.14 9.71
C ALA A 299 5.41 -35.25 10.69
N GLU A 300 6.02 -34.11 11.07
CA GLU A 300 7.27 -34.08 11.86
C GLU A 300 7.08 -34.19 13.39
N GLY A 301 5.83 -34.29 13.85
CA GLY A 301 5.50 -34.24 15.28
C GLY A 301 5.57 -32.81 15.87
N PRO A 302 5.08 -32.62 17.10
CA PRO A 302 5.04 -31.32 17.77
C PRO A 302 6.43 -30.78 18.14
#